data_AF-A0A4S2LJF2-F1
#
_entry.id   AF-A0A4S2LJF2-F1
#
_cell.length_a   1.000
_cell.length_b   1.000
_cell.length_c   1.000
_cell.angle_alpha   90.00
_cell.angle_beta   90.00
_cell.angle_gamma   90.00
#
_symmetry.space_group_name_H-M   'P 1'
#
loop_
_entity.id
_entity.type
_entity.pdbx_description
1 polymer ?
#
loop_
_entity_poly.entity_id
_entity_poly.type
_entity_poly.pdbx_seq_one_letter_code
_entity_poly.pdbx_strand_id
1 'polypeptide(L)'
;MVTSLAKLGSCVVQAALDASNSFSVESFWRDQTCVIAIFRRFGCKFCRLEALNLSQMKPAFDKRRIRLVGISFDENGIKDFVDGNFFKGELFLDPDRSTYRAMDFKRVSSLSGFKSLFTKAGRDLNSVANAAHVSGNLSGDGWQTGGLLVVEKDRLPVHN
;
A
#
# COMPACT_ATOMS: atom_id res chain seq x y z
N MET A 1 -13.31 13.64 3.47
CA MET A 1 -13.24 12.22 3.02
C MET A 1 -13.59 12.09 1.53
N VAL A 2 -14.70 12.67 1.04
CA VAL A 2 -15.08 12.68 -0.39
C VAL A 2 -14.03 13.36 -1.29
N THR A 3 -13.48 14.50 -0.86
CA THR A 3 -12.47 15.24 -1.62
C THR A 3 -11.14 14.49 -1.78
N SER A 4 -10.74 13.70 -0.78
CA SER A 4 -9.48 12.92 -0.82
C SER A 4 -9.60 11.74 -1.77
N LEU A 5 -10.78 11.10 -1.87
CA LEU A 5 -11.00 10.00 -2.80
C LEU A 5 -11.01 10.48 -4.26
N ALA A 6 -11.60 11.64 -4.54
CA ALA A 6 -11.55 12.24 -5.88
C ALA A 6 -10.12 12.57 -6.32
N LYS A 7 -9.32 13.18 -5.41
CA LYS A 7 -7.90 13.44 -5.64
C LYS A 7 -7.09 12.15 -5.83
N LEU A 8 -7.43 11.10 -5.08
CA LEU A 8 -6.78 9.80 -5.24
C LEU A 8 -7.11 9.19 -6.61
N GLY A 9 -8.37 9.25 -7.04
CA GLY A 9 -8.82 8.71 -8.33
C GLY A 9 -8.11 9.36 -9.53
N SER A 10 -7.83 10.66 -9.45
CA SER A 10 -7.10 11.38 -10.51
C SER A 10 -5.59 11.11 -10.55
N CYS A 11 -5.04 10.38 -9.58
CA CYS A 11 -3.63 9.97 -9.61
C CYS A 11 -3.39 8.92 -10.70
N VAL A 12 -2.16 8.89 -11.21
CA VAL A 12 -1.69 7.90 -12.18
C VAL A 12 -0.57 7.08 -11.54
N VAL A 13 -0.65 5.76 -11.70
CA VAL A 13 0.35 4.82 -11.18
C VAL A 13 0.76 3.83 -12.26
N GLN A 14 1.98 3.31 -12.18
CA GLN A 14 2.56 2.38 -13.15
C GLN A 14 2.44 0.94 -12.66
N ALA A 15 2.25 -0.04 -13.54
CA ALA A 15 2.35 -1.43 -13.13
C ALA A 15 3.76 -1.73 -12.63
N ALA A 16 3.87 -2.38 -11.47
CA ALA A 16 5.16 -2.49 -10.78
C ALA A 16 6.22 -3.35 -11.52
N LEU A 17 5.77 -4.24 -12.41
CA LEU A 17 6.64 -5.09 -13.23
C LEU A 17 6.69 -4.65 -14.70
N ASP A 18 5.96 -3.58 -15.05
CA ASP A 18 5.92 -3.03 -16.41
C ASP A 18 5.64 -1.52 -16.35
N ALA A 19 6.71 -0.74 -16.22
CA ALA A 19 6.63 0.71 -16.10
C ALA A 19 6.04 1.41 -17.35
N SER A 20 5.94 0.71 -18.49
CA SER A 20 5.31 1.26 -19.69
C SER A 20 3.78 1.32 -19.58
N ASN A 21 3.20 0.55 -18.66
CA ASN A 21 1.76 0.47 -18.44
C ASN A 21 1.35 1.32 -17.24
N SER A 22 0.62 2.41 -17.52
CA SER A 22 0.13 3.36 -16.52
C SER A 22 -1.41 3.33 -16.42
N PHE A 23 -1.92 3.56 -15.22
CA PHE A 23 -3.34 3.46 -14.89
C PHE A 23 -3.76 4.64 -14.04
N SER A 24 -4.92 5.22 -14.34
CA SER A 24 -5.62 6.07 -13.36
C SER A 24 -6.05 5.22 -12.18
N VAL A 25 -5.82 5.69 -10.96
CA VAL A 25 -6.19 4.98 -9.74
C VAL A 25 -7.70 4.78 -9.65
N GLU A 26 -8.52 5.71 -10.18
CA GLU A 26 -9.98 5.57 -10.26
C GLU A 26 -10.43 4.31 -11.01
N SER A 27 -9.68 3.92 -12.05
CA SER A 27 -9.99 2.71 -12.83
C SER A 27 -10.06 1.45 -11.95
N PHE A 28 -9.45 1.49 -10.77
CA PHE A 28 -9.35 0.35 -9.89
C PHE A 28 -10.67 -0.07 -9.25
N TRP A 29 -11.61 0.86 -9.09
CA TRP A 29 -12.92 0.59 -8.49
C TRP A 29 -14.11 0.94 -9.38
N ARG A 30 -13.85 1.16 -10.68
CA ARG A 30 -14.93 1.51 -11.64
C ARG A 30 -15.95 0.39 -11.78
N ASP A 31 -15.48 -0.85 -11.94
CA ASP A 31 -16.35 -1.99 -12.25
C ASP A 31 -16.64 -2.90 -11.04
N GLN A 32 -15.86 -2.78 -9.98
CA GLN A 32 -15.96 -3.62 -8.78
C GLN A 32 -15.34 -2.94 -7.55
N THR A 33 -15.72 -3.38 -6.35
CA THR A 33 -15.09 -2.90 -5.11
C THR A 33 -13.60 -3.24 -5.09
N CYS A 34 -12.78 -2.32 -4.58
CA CYS A 34 -11.34 -2.44 -4.53
C CYS A 34 -10.80 -2.16 -3.13
N VAL A 35 -9.92 -3.05 -2.65
CA VAL A 35 -9.06 -2.83 -1.48
C VAL A 35 -7.72 -2.32 -1.97
N ILE A 36 -7.35 -1.11 -1.55
CA ILE A 36 -6.11 -0.44 -1.96
C ILE A 36 -5.20 -0.28 -0.73
N ALA A 37 -4.09 -0.99 -0.73
CA ALA A 37 -3.03 -0.86 0.25
C ALA A 37 -1.93 0.07 -0.29
N ILE A 38 -1.79 1.25 0.31
CA ILE A 38 -0.69 2.18 0.00
C ILE A 38 0.44 1.87 0.97
N PHE A 39 1.44 1.10 0.52
CA PHE A 39 2.56 0.65 1.33
C PHE A 39 3.58 1.76 1.52
N ARG A 40 4.16 1.84 2.73
CA ARG A 40 5.22 2.82 3.04
C ARG A 40 6.46 2.59 2.19
N ARG A 41 6.83 1.33 2.00
CA ARG A 41 7.92 0.87 1.13
C ARG A 41 7.93 -0.66 1.09
N PHE A 42 8.32 -1.24 -0.04
CA PHE A 42 8.37 -2.68 -0.22
C PHE A 42 9.48 -3.35 0.60
N GLY A 43 10.56 -2.63 0.90
CA GLY A 43 11.62 -3.12 1.79
C GLY A 43 11.28 -3.13 3.30
N CYS A 44 10.16 -2.53 3.73
CA CYS A 44 9.81 -2.44 5.15
C CYS A 44 9.26 -3.78 5.67
N LYS A 45 9.84 -4.25 6.77
CA LYS A 45 9.43 -5.49 7.46
C LYS A 45 7.94 -5.51 7.82
N PHE A 46 7.41 -4.42 8.34
CA PHE A 46 5.99 -4.33 8.70
C PHE A 46 5.08 -4.29 7.47
N CYS A 47 5.49 -3.64 6.39
CA CYS A 47 4.72 -3.61 5.15
C CYS A 47 4.69 -5.01 4.49
N ARG A 48 5.79 -5.77 4.57
CA ARG A 48 5.80 -7.18 4.12
C ARG A 48 4.86 -8.06 4.95
N LEU A 49 4.83 -7.89 6.28
CA LEU A 49 3.88 -8.60 7.14
C LEU A 49 2.42 -8.23 6.80
N GLU A 50 2.13 -6.95 6.64
CA GLU A 50 0.79 -6.48 6.26
C GLU A 50 0.37 -7.03 4.88
N ALA A 51 1.29 -7.04 3.91
CA ALA A 51 1.07 -7.62 2.59
C ALA A 51 0.73 -9.12 2.66
N LEU A 52 1.43 -9.88 3.51
CA LEU A 52 1.13 -11.30 3.73
C LEU A 52 -0.28 -11.49 4.34
N ASN A 53 -0.65 -10.69 5.33
CA ASN A 53 -1.97 -10.74 5.94
C ASN A 53 -3.08 -10.42 4.93
N LEU A 54 -2.91 -9.38 4.11
CA LEU A 54 -3.83 -9.05 3.01
C LEU A 54 -3.91 -10.20 1.99
N SER A 55 -2.78 -10.82 1.68
CA SER A 55 -2.70 -11.96 0.76
C SER A 55 -3.41 -13.22 1.27
N GLN A 56 -3.45 -13.43 2.59
CA GLN A 56 -4.24 -14.51 3.18
C GLN A 56 -5.75 -14.29 3.01
N MET A 57 -6.19 -13.03 2.93
CA MET A 57 -7.60 -12.69 2.71
C MET A 57 -8.00 -12.72 1.23
N LYS A 58 -7.04 -12.74 0.30
CA LYS A 58 -7.27 -12.72 -1.15
C LYS A 58 -8.30 -13.77 -1.64
N PRO A 59 -8.31 -15.03 -1.19
CA PRO A 59 -9.36 -15.99 -1.58
C PRO A 59 -10.78 -15.55 -1.19
N ALA A 60 -10.94 -14.84 -0.06
CA ALA A 60 -12.22 -14.32 0.37
C ALA A 60 -12.65 -13.07 -0.43
N PHE A 61 -11.69 -12.27 -0.90
CA PHE A 61 -11.92 -11.15 -1.79
C PHE A 61 -12.32 -11.63 -3.19
N ASP A 62 -11.62 -12.62 -3.74
CA ASP A 62 -11.88 -13.19 -5.06
C ASP A 62 -13.31 -13.76 -5.15
N LYS A 63 -13.76 -14.49 -4.12
CA LYS A 63 -15.14 -15.01 -4.02
C LYS A 63 -16.21 -13.90 -4.09
N ARG A 64 -15.88 -12.69 -3.69
CA ARG A 64 -16.78 -11.52 -3.68
C ARG A 64 -16.51 -10.56 -4.83
N ARG A 65 -15.61 -10.91 -5.76
CA ARG A 65 -15.15 -10.03 -6.84
C ARG A 65 -14.62 -8.70 -6.31
N ILE A 66 -13.89 -8.76 -5.19
CA ILE A 66 -13.20 -7.61 -4.63
C ILE A 66 -11.77 -7.64 -5.14
N ARG A 67 -11.35 -6.55 -5.79
CA ARG A 67 -9.98 -6.39 -6.28
C ARG A 67 -9.05 -6.04 -5.11
N LEU A 68 -7.81 -6.54 -5.14
CA LEU A 68 -6.78 -6.22 -4.15
C LEU A 68 -5.57 -5.61 -4.87
N VAL A 69 -5.28 -4.36 -4.52
CA VAL A 69 -4.23 -3.54 -5.12
C VAL A 69 -3.25 -3.06 -4.06
N GLY A 70 -1.96 -3.12 -4.38
CA GLY A 70 -0.88 -2.53 -3.61
C GLY A 70 -0.20 -1.41 -4.39
N ILE A 71 0.01 -0.26 -3.77
CA ILE A 71 0.71 0.89 -4.36
C ILE A 71 1.92 1.22 -3.48
N SER A 72 3.09 1.42 -4.07
CA SER A 72 4.23 2.01 -3.35
C SER A 72 5.04 2.95 -4.22
N PHE A 73 5.80 3.87 -3.63
CA PHE A 73 6.82 4.63 -4.36
C PHE A 73 8.17 3.91 -4.43
N ASP A 74 8.35 2.80 -3.69
CA ASP A 74 9.66 2.15 -3.48
C ASP A 74 10.06 1.26 -4.65
N GLU A 75 10.61 1.85 -5.71
CA GLU A 75 11.13 1.13 -6.87
C GLU A 75 12.25 0.14 -6.49
N ASN A 76 13.08 0.48 -5.51
CA ASN A 76 14.22 -0.35 -5.13
C ASN A 76 13.80 -1.67 -4.45
N GLY A 77 12.67 -1.66 -3.74
CA GLY A 77 12.19 -2.81 -2.97
C GLY A 77 11.28 -3.76 -3.76
N ILE A 78 10.85 -3.41 -4.97
CA ILE A 78 9.82 -4.18 -5.69
C ILE A 78 10.28 -5.60 -6.01
N LYS A 79 11.53 -5.78 -6.46
CA LYS A 79 12.05 -7.08 -6.87
C LYS A 79 12.02 -8.06 -5.68
N ASP A 80 12.65 -7.70 -4.57
CA ASP A 80 12.64 -8.50 -3.34
C ASP A 80 11.22 -8.81 -2.86
N PHE A 81 10.31 -7.86 -3.07
CA PHE A 81 8.95 -7.98 -2.58
C PHE A 81 8.11 -8.98 -3.38
N VAL A 82 8.32 -8.99 -4.70
CA VAL A 82 7.72 -9.97 -5.61
C VAL A 82 8.39 -11.33 -5.46
N ASP A 83 9.73 -11.40 -5.43
CA ASP A 83 10.48 -12.64 -5.25
C ASP A 83 10.12 -13.34 -3.92
N GLY A 84 9.94 -12.56 -2.85
CA GLY A 84 9.50 -13.06 -1.54
C GLY A 84 8.02 -13.44 -1.49
N ASN A 85 7.26 -13.25 -2.58
CA ASN A 85 5.84 -13.56 -2.69
C ASN A 85 4.99 -12.98 -1.53
N PHE A 86 5.33 -11.77 -1.09
CA PHE A 86 4.66 -11.16 0.07
C PHE A 86 3.25 -10.68 -0.26
N PHE A 87 2.94 -10.43 -1.54
CA PHE A 87 1.65 -9.91 -1.97
C PHE A 87 1.05 -10.69 -3.14
N LYS A 88 -0.19 -11.14 -2.99
CA LYS A 88 -0.96 -11.87 -4.02
C LYS A 88 -1.92 -10.99 -4.83
N GLY A 89 -1.94 -9.69 -4.54
CA GLY A 89 -2.71 -8.71 -5.31
C GLY A 89 -1.88 -8.09 -6.44
N GLU A 90 -2.50 -7.14 -7.14
CA GLU A 90 -1.84 -6.39 -8.20
C GLU A 90 -0.95 -5.29 -7.59
N LEU A 91 0.24 -5.08 -8.14
CA LEU A 91 1.21 -4.11 -7.62
C LEU A 91 1.44 -2.97 -8.58
N PHE A 92 1.47 -1.76 -8.04
CA PHE A 92 1.71 -0.53 -8.78
C PHE A 92 2.76 0.35 -8.09
N LEU A 93 3.47 1.10 -8.92
CA LEU A 93 4.45 2.10 -8.52
C LEU A 93 3.87 3.50 -8.67
N ASP A 94 4.10 4.34 -7.67
CA ASP A 94 3.82 5.78 -7.67
C ASP A 94 5.11 6.55 -7.34
N PRO A 95 6.08 6.62 -8.26
CA PRO A 95 7.39 7.23 -8.01
C PRO A 95 7.26 8.70 -7.59
N ASP A 96 6.29 9.39 -8.18
CA ASP A 96 5.97 10.78 -7.89
C ASP A 96 5.30 10.99 -6.54
N ARG A 97 4.87 9.93 -5.84
CA ARG A 97 4.13 9.98 -4.57
C ARG A 97 2.82 10.79 -4.66
N SER A 98 2.18 10.78 -5.83
CA SER A 98 0.94 11.48 -6.09
C SER A 98 -0.19 10.99 -5.18
N THR A 99 -0.32 9.68 -5.00
CA THR A 99 -1.34 9.04 -4.16
C THR A 99 -1.16 9.39 -2.68
N TYR A 100 0.08 9.48 -2.21
CA TYR A 100 0.40 9.86 -0.83
C TYR A 100 0.02 11.31 -0.55
N ARG A 101 0.29 12.22 -1.50
CA ARG A 101 -0.13 13.62 -1.40
C ARG A 101 -1.64 13.76 -1.45
N ALA A 102 -2.31 13.03 -2.35
CA ALA A 102 -3.77 13.07 -2.48
C ALA A 102 -4.49 12.62 -1.19
N MET A 103 -3.88 11.70 -0.45
CA MET A 103 -4.39 11.17 0.82
C MET A 103 -3.85 11.90 2.06
N ASP A 104 -3.09 12.97 1.89
CA ASP A 104 -2.44 13.73 2.97
C ASP A 104 -1.59 12.84 3.92
N PHE A 105 -1.00 11.75 3.39
CA PHE A 105 -0.12 10.89 4.16
C PHE A 105 1.19 11.61 4.48
N LYS A 106 1.39 11.85 5.78
CA LYS A 106 2.52 12.64 6.28
C LYS A 106 3.79 11.79 6.37
N ARG A 107 4.94 12.47 6.28
CA ARG A 107 6.19 11.92 6.79
C ARG A 107 6.21 12.12 8.30
N VAL A 108 6.35 11.05 9.06
CA VAL A 108 6.57 11.19 10.51
C VAL A 108 7.96 11.75 10.76
N SER A 109 8.10 12.67 11.70
CA SER A 109 9.43 13.11 12.14
C SER A 109 10.22 11.91 12.66
N SER A 110 11.49 11.81 12.27
CA SER A 110 12.38 10.69 12.60
C SER A 110 12.41 10.38 14.10
N LEU A 111 12.36 11.42 14.93
CA LEU A 111 12.33 11.28 16.39
C LEU A 111 11.05 10.62 16.91
N SER A 112 9.89 10.95 16.32
CA SER A 112 8.59 10.40 16.73
C SER A 112 8.38 8.98 16.19
N GLY A 113 8.80 8.73 14.95
CA GLY A 113 8.72 7.39 14.36
C GLY A 113 9.68 6.41 15.05
N PHE A 114 10.90 6.85 15.43
CA PHE A 114 11.81 6.04 16.23
C PHE A 114 11.17 5.69 17.59
N LYS A 115 10.67 6.68 18.33
CA LYS A 115 9.98 6.44 19.62
C LYS A 115 8.83 5.43 19.49
N SER A 116 8.05 5.50 18.41
CA SER A 116 6.97 4.55 18.13
C SER A 116 7.46 3.10 17.99
N LEU A 117 8.63 2.87 17.38
CA LEU A 117 9.23 1.54 17.26
C LEU A 117 9.68 0.95 18.60
N PHE A 118 10.03 1.77 19.59
CA PHE A 118 10.39 1.32 20.96
C PHE A 118 9.19 1.17 21.89
N THR A 119 7.97 1.43 21.43
CA THR A 119 6.77 1.14 22.22
C THR A 119 6.50 -0.36 22.31
N LYS A 120 5.65 -0.78 23.25
CA LYS A 120 5.22 -2.17 23.37
C LYS A 120 4.60 -2.68 22.05
N ALA A 121 3.75 -1.88 21.41
CA ALA A 121 3.17 -2.19 20.10
C ALA A 121 4.23 -2.38 19.01
N GLY A 122 5.26 -1.54 18.99
CA GLY A 122 6.40 -1.70 18.06
C GLY A 122 7.19 -2.98 18.29
N ARG A 123 7.43 -3.35 19.56
CA ARG A 123 8.10 -4.61 19.92
C ARG A 123 7.26 -5.83 19.57
N ASP A 124 5.96 -5.79 19.83
CA ASP A 124 5.04 -6.89 19.54
C ASP A 124 4.90 -7.11 18.02
N LEU A 125 4.80 -6.03 17.22
CA LEU A 125 4.85 -6.15 15.76
C LEU A 125 6.18 -6.75 15.29
N ASN A 126 7.29 -6.38 15.92
CA ASN A 126 8.61 -6.90 15.57
C ASN A 126 8.74 -8.39 15.90
N SER A 127 8.14 -8.86 17.00
CA SER A 127 8.12 -10.27 17.38
C SER A 127 7.25 -11.09 16.42
N VAL A 128 6.06 -10.61 16.06
CA VAL A 128 5.18 -11.27 15.07
C VAL A 128 5.89 -11.40 13.72
N ALA A 129 6.51 -10.32 13.24
CA ALA A 129 7.22 -10.35 11.96
C ALA A 129 8.49 -11.22 12.01
N ASN A 130 9.18 -11.34 13.16
CA ASN A 130 10.26 -12.31 13.34
C ASN A 130 9.73 -13.75 13.31
N ALA A 131 8.62 -14.03 13.99
CA ALA A 131 8.00 -15.36 14.00
C ALA A 131 7.49 -15.78 12.61
N ALA A 132 7.08 -14.81 11.79
CA ALA A 132 6.75 -15.02 10.38
C ALA A 132 7.99 -15.07 9.46
N HIS A 133 9.21 -15.03 10.00
CA HIS A 133 10.48 -15.00 9.25
C HIS A 133 10.55 -13.87 8.20
N VAL A 134 9.85 -12.76 8.45
CA VAL A 134 9.84 -11.60 7.57
C VAL A 134 11.02 -10.70 7.90
N SER A 135 12.00 -10.65 7.00
CA SER A 135 13.06 -9.65 7.06
C SER A 135 12.63 -8.34 6.38
N GLY A 136 13.25 -7.23 6.75
CA GLY A 136 13.13 -5.97 6.03
C GLY A 136 14.47 -5.25 6.03
N ASN A 137 14.64 -4.31 5.11
CA ASN A 137 15.84 -3.48 5.03
C ASN A 137 15.49 -2.02 5.42
N LEU A 138 16.49 -1.20 5.72
CA LEU A 138 16.31 0.21 6.11
C LEU A 138 16.56 1.20 4.96
N SER A 139 16.73 0.72 3.72
CA SER A 139 17.11 1.54 2.57
C SER A 139 16.00 2.46 2.07
N GLY A 140 16.27 3.74 1.83
CA GLY A 140 15.26 4.70 1.33
C GLY A 140 14.43 5.37 2.43
N ASP A 141 13.28 5.96 2.07
CA ASP A 141 12.48 6.77 2.98
C ASP A 141 11.63 5.90 3.94
N GLY A 142 12.12 5.68 5.16
CA GLY A 142 11.42 4.95 6.21
C GLY A 142 10.35 5.74 6.98
N TRP A 143 10.14 7.02 6.65
CA TRP A 143 9.31 7.93 7.44
C TRP A 143 7.98 8.28 6.77
N GLN A 144 7.83 8.04 5.47
CA GLN A 144 6.55 8.15 4.78
C GLN A 144 5.52 7.17 5.37
N THR A 145 4.34 7.64 5.77
CA THR A 145 3.23 6.75 6.17
C THR A 145 2.44 6.25 4.97
N GLY A 146 1.66 5.19 5.18
CA GLY A 146 0.76 4.59 4.22
C GLY A 146 -0.61 4.36 4.83
N GLY A 147 -1.44 3.56 4.17
CA GLY A 147 -2.78 3.24 4.67
C GLY A 147 -3.50 2.21 3.82
N LEU A 148 -4.61 1.72 4.34
CA LEU A 148 -5.49 0.76 3.68
C LEU A 148 -6.85 1.41 3.44
N LEU A 149 -7.34 1.32 2.21
CA LEU A 149 -8.65 1.83 1.81
C LEU A 149 -9.50 0.71 1.25
N VAL A 150 -10.80 0.75 1.53
CA VAL A 150 -11.80 -0.04 0.82
C VAL A 150 -12.69 0.94 0.07
N VAL A 151 -12.72 0.83 -1.25
CA VAL A 151 -13.49 1.69 -2.14
C VAL A 151 -14.54 0.84 -2.84
N GLU A 152 -15.80 1.14 -2.57
CA GLU A 152 -16.93 0.48 -3.23
C GLU A 152 -17.06 0.95 -4.68
N LYS A 153 -17.58 0.05 -5.51
CA LYS A 153 -18.00 0.37 -6.86
C LYS A 153 -18.95 1.58 -6.86
N ASP A 154 -18.85 2.45 -7.87
CA ASP A 154 -19.74 3.59 -8.11
C ASP A 154 -19.70 4.72 -7.05
N ARG A 155 -18.72 4.72 -6.14
CA ARG A 155 -18.54 5.80 -5.14
C ARG A 155 -17.84 7.05 -5.70
N LEU A 156 -18.12 7.43 -6.96
CA LEU A 156 -17.73 8.74 -7.48
C LEU A 156 -18.43 9.85 -6.66
N PRO A 157 -17.79 11.02 -6.45
CA PRO A 157 -18.49 12.16 -5.89
C PRO A 157 -19.64 12.52 -6.82
N VAL A 158 -20.87 12.38 -6.36
CA VAL A 158 -22.00 13.05 -6.99
C VAL A 158 -21.73 14.54 -6.81
N HIS A 159 -21.29 15.20 -7.89
CA HIS A 159 -21.32 16.66 -7.96
C HIS A 159 -22.80 17.06 -7.98
N ASN A 160 -23.29 17.61 -6.86
CA ASN A 160 -24.46 18.48 -6.85
C ASN A 160 -23.98 19.91 -6.66
#